data_AF-A0A534K088-F1
#
_entry.id   AF-A0A534K088-F1
#
_cell.length_a   1.000
_cell.length_b   1.000
_cell.length_c   1.000
_cell.angle_alpha   90.00
_cell.angle_beta   90.00
_cell.angle_gamma   90.00
#
_symmetry.space_group_name_H-M   'P 1'
#
loop_
_entity.id
_entity.type
_entity.pdbx_description
1 polymer ?
#
loop_
_entity_poly.entity_id
_entity_poly.type
_entity_poly.pdbx_seq_one_letter_code
_entity_poly.pdbx_strand_id
1 'polypeptide(L)'
;MHLQLSDNHYKIVNRMDTLHRDVVRRWLVEETSQGASGREVELLDRPERVAPLSSPLAWRILQELAKTPDYPNALAGRLKVHEQKVYYHVRRLEAAGLLHVLREEPKRGASARVLAPTAEAFAIVLKGRGNPVASPLLPHAGIVARFLEEFTRDGVFDGSIVVGSPYTHGPFNTTARDSPYAVELGFFLGRLFAPRKDLIVRLDTEVKARGAGKEDMILVGGPVANIIAMDLNPHLAVNFDWKQVWRMESSRTGRPYADEQVGLIAKVPNPWNPKKVVVSLSGLHATGTMAAILGLTRQADEVLDGYRSGEEFYRVVAGQDRDGDGRPDAVSILE
;
A
#
# COMPACT_ATOMS: atom_id res chain seq x y z
N MET A 1 22.16 -19.91 -55.34
CA MET A 1 22.74 -20.13 -53.99
C MET A 1 21.61 -19.97 -52.99
N HIS A 2 20.87 -21.06 -52.76
CA HIS A 2 19.76 -21.15 -51.81
C HIS A 2 20.35 -21.41 -50.42
N LEU A 3 19.94 -20.62 -49.42
CA LEU A 3 20.09 -20.99 -48.01
C LEU A 3 18.68 -21.02 -47.41
N GLN A 4 18.20 -22.24 -47.22
CA GLN A 4 17.03 -22.57 -46.42
C GLN A 4 17.36 -22.27 -44.94
N LEU A 5 16.52 -21.49 -44.28
CA LEU A 5 16.45 -21.46 -42.82
C LEU A 5 15.24 -22.33 -42.44
N SER A 6 15.55 -23.43 -41.76
CA SER A 6 14.61 -24.46 -41.32
C SER A 6 13.76 -23.97 -40.15
N ASP A 7 12.44 -24.00 -40.35
CA ASP A 7 11.43 -23.91 -39.30
C ASP A 7 11.57 -25.09 -38.32
N ASN A 8 11.92 -24.81 -37.06
CA ASN A 8 11.81 -25.78 -35.97
C ASN A 8 10.66 -25.37 -35.04
N HIS A 9 9.49 -25.90 -35.34
CA HIS A 9 8.27 -25.78 -34.54
C HIS A 9 8.42 -26.53 -33.20
N TYR A 10 8.66 -25.80 -32.10
CA TYR A 10 8.39 -26.32 -30.76
C TYR A 10 6.88 -26.31 -30.51
N LYS A 11 6.24 -27.48 -30.64
CA LYS A 11 4.88 -27.71 -30.17
C LYS A 11 4.85 -27.64 -28.65
N ILE A 12 4.45 -26.49 -28.11
CA ILE A 12 3.93 -26.38 -26.75
C ILE A 12 2.62 -27.19 -26.76
N VAL A 13 2.66 -28.39 -26.18
CA VAL A 13 1.45 -29.20 -25.99
C VAL A 13 0.62 -28.51 -24.93
N ASN A 14 -0.26 -27.63 -25.38
CA ASN A 14 -1.21 -26.92 -24.58
C ASN A 14 -2.27 -27.93 -24.10
N ARG A 15 -2.08 -28.50 -22.91
CA ARG A 15 -3.08 -29.31 -22.23
C ARG A 15 -4.03 -28.38 -21.46
N MET A 16 -4.68 -27.47 -22.20
CA MET A 16 -5.76 -26.59 -21.72
C MET A 16 -7.13 -27.14 -22.13
N ASP A 17 -7.35 -28.43 -21.92
CA ASP A 17 -8.68 -29.02 -22.01
C ASP A 17 -8.98 -29.76 -20.72
N THR A 18 -9.53 -29.03 -19.75
CA THR A 18 -10.66 -29.48 -18.92
C THR A 18 -11.14 -28.36 -17.99
N LEU A 19 -12.38 -27.93 -18.25
CA LEU A 19 -13.33 -27.31 -17.32
C LEU A 19 -13.11 -25.83 -16.92
N HIS A 20 -13.96 -24.96 -17.49
CA HIS A 20 -14.39 -23.71 -16.86
C HIS A 20 -14.88 -23.97 -15.42
N ARG A 21 -13.98 -23.81 -14.46
CA ARG A 21 -14.30 -23.37 -13.10
C ARG A 21 -13.90 -21.91 -13.04
N ASP A 22 -14.74 -21.05 -12.46
CA ASP A 22 -14.31 -19.72 -12.03
C ASP A 22 -13.03 -19.88 -11.20
N VAL A 23 -11.87 -19.55 -11.79
CA VAL A 23 -10.60 -19.68 -11.10
C VAL A 23 -10.51 -18.50 -10.14
N VAL A 24 -11.05 -18.70 -8.94
CA VAL A 24 -10.81 -17.79 -7.82
C VAL A 24 -9.32 -17.84 -7.52
N ARG A 25 -8.57 -16.86 -8.04
CA ARG A 25 -7.16 -16.65 -7.68
C ARG A 25 -7.10 -16.18 -6.24
N ARG A 26 -6.19 -16.76 -5.47
CA ARG A 26 -5.97 -16.42 -4.06
C ARG A 26 -4.53 -15.98 -3.90
N TRP A 27 -4.32 -14.95 -3.09
CA TRP A 27 -3.00 -14.37 -2.87
C TRP A 27 -2.66 -14.41 -1.38
N LEU A 28 -1.42 -14.76 -1.07
CA LEU A 28 -0.79 -14.49 0.23
C LEU A 28 -0.04 -13.18 0.05
N VAL A 29 -0.38 -12.18 0.84
CA VAL A 29 0.29 -10.89 0.84
C VAL A 29 1.10 -10.78 2.13
N GLU A 30 2.41 -10.59 2.00
CA GLU A 30 3.33 -10.35 3.11
C GLU A 30 3.72 -8.86 3.14
N GLU A 31 3.64 -8.26 4.32
CA GLU A 31 4.00 -6.87 4.55
C GLU A 31 5.47 -6.75 4.95
N THR A 32 6.21 -5.86 4.28
CA THR A 32 7.60 -5.52 4.62
C THR A 32 7.77 -4.01 4.64
N SER A 33 8.81 -3.51 5.31
CA SER A 33 9.13 -2.08 5.31
C SER A 33 9.33 -1.47 3.92
N GLN A 34 9.66 -2.28 2.91
CA GLN A 34 9.86 -1.84 1.52
C GLN A 34 8.63 -2.00 0.60
N GLY A 35 7.52 -2.53 1.11
CA GLY A 35 6.31 -2.76 0.32
C GLY A 35 5.62 -4.09 0.59
N ALA A 36 4.59 -4.35 -0.21
CA ALA A 36 3.90 -5.64 -0.30
C ALA A 36 4.72 -6.63 -1.14
N SER A 37 4.80 -7.88 -0.72
CA SER A 37 5.06 -8.99 -1.65
C SER A 37 3.84 -9.88 -1.71
N GLY A 38 3.46 -10.31 -2.91
CA GLY A 38 2.31 -11.17 -3.15
C GLY A 38 2.75 -12.49 -3.76
N ARG A 39 2.19 -13.60 -3.29
CA ARG A 39 2.36 -14.92 -3.90
C ARG A 39 1.00 -15.53 -4.22
N GLU A 40 0.88 -16.16 -5.38
CA GLU A 40 -0.34 -16.92 -5.67
C GLU A 40 -0.38 -18.18 -4.79
N VAL A 41 -1.55 -18.43 -4.20
CA VAL A 41 -1.76 -19.49 -3.20
C VAL A 41 -2.69 -20.55 -3.74
N GLU A 42 -2.21 -21.79 -3.71
CA GLU A 42 -3.05 -22.95 -3.89
C GLU A 42 -3.62 -23.44 -2.55
N LEU A 43 -4.93 -23.72 -2.48
CA LEU A 43 -5.53 -24.27 -1.28
C LEU A 43 -5.39 -25.79 -1.21
N LEU A 44 -4.94 -26.26 -0.06
CA LEU A 44 -4.96 -27.67 0.33
C LEU A 44 -6.29 -27.96 1.03
N ASP A 45 -7.26 -28.39 0.24
CA ASP A 45 -8.64 -28.63 0.66
C ASP A 45 -8.91 -30.05 1.16
N ARG A 46 -7.90 -30.95 1.09
CA ARG A 46 -8.02 -32.37 1.42
C ARG A 46 -6.84 -32.87 2.26
N PRO A 47 -7.08 -33.72 3.29
CA PRO A 47 -6.02 -34.25 4.15
C PRO A 47 -4.90 -34.99 3.40
N GLU A 48 -5.23 -35.69 2.31
CA GLU A 48 -4.26 -36.49 1.54
C GLU A 48 -3.20 -35.60 0.88
N ARG A 49 -3.55 -34.34 0.57
CA ARG A 49 -2.61 -33.34 0.03
C ARG A 49 -1.70 -32.76 1.13
N VAL A 50 -2.19 -32.71 2.36
CA VAL A 50 -1.43 -32.21 3.53
C VAL A 50 -0.51 -33.29 4.10
N ALA A 51 -0.93 -34.56 4.07
CA ALA A 51 -0.23 -35.67 4.71
C ALA A 51 1.26 -35.80 4.34
N PRO A 52 1.71 -35.61 3.08
CA PRO A 52 3.13 -35.65 2.74
C PRO A 52 3.95 -34.55 3.44
N LEU A 53 3.36 -33.37 3.67
CA LEU A 53 4.01 -32.21 4.28
C LEU A 53 4.30 -32.38 5.76
N SER A 54 3.67 -33.36 6.43
CA SER A 54 3.98 -33.73 7.82
C SER A 54 5.41 -34.26 8.00
N SER A 55 6.06 -34.69 6.91
CA SER A 55 7.45 -35.12 6.95
C SER A 55 8.41 -33.93 6.84
N PRO A 56 9.35 -33.74 7.78
CA PRO A 56 10.36 -32.68 7.71
C PRO A 56 11.21 -32.73 6.44
N LEU A 57 11.49 -33.94 5.93
CA LEU A 57 12.26 -34.12 4.70
C LEU A 57 11.45 -33.73 3.46
N ALA A 58 10.17 -34.10 3.38
CA ALA A 58 9.31 -33.67 2.29
C ALA A 58 9.13 -32.15 2.26
N TRP A 59 8.97 -31.52 3.42
CA TRP A 59 8.91 -30.06 3.55
C TRP A 59 10.19 -29.40 3.02
N ARG A 60 11.36 -29.89 3.44
CA ARG A 60 12.66 -29.39 2.96
C ARG A 60 12.84 -29.58 1.46
N ILE A 61 12.43 -30.72 0.91
CA ILE A 61 12.47 -31.00 -0.53
C ILE A 61 11.65 -29.96 -1.29
N LEU A 62 10.43 -29.67 -0.86
CA LEU A 62 9.56 -28.69 -1.51
C LEU A 62 10.17 -27.29 -1.47
N GLN A 63 10.73 -26.87 -0.33
CA GLN A 63 11.39 -25.57 -0.15
C GLN A 63 12.64 -25.41 -1.02
N GLU A 64 13.47 -26.45 -1.14
CA GLU A 64 14.66 -26.40 -2.00
C GLU A 64 14.31 -26.36 -3.48
N LEU A 65 13.26 -27.08 -3.90
CA LEU A 65 12.76 -27.03 -5.28
C LEU A 65 12.09 -25.69 -5.60
N ALA A 66 11.50 -25.00 -4.61
CA ALA A 66 10.99 -23.64 -4.78
C ALA A 66 12.11 -22.63 -5.04
N LYS A 67 13.27 -22.78 -4.38
CA LYS A 67 14.45 -21.93 -4.62
C LYS A 67 15.08 -22.20 -5.97
N THR A 68 15.21 -23.47 -6.35
CA THR A 68 15.86 -23.87 -7.59
C THR A 68 15.31 -25.22 -8.06
N PRO A 69 14.43 -25.21 -9.09
CA PRO A 69 13.91 -26.41 -9.73
C PRO A 69 15.04 -27.32 -10.21
N ASP A 70 14.95 -28.61 -9.90
CA ASP A 70 16.04 -29.55 -10.16
C ASP A 70 15.54 -31.00 -10.16
N TYR A 71 16.43 -31.94 -10.50
CA TYR A 71 16.18 -33.38 -10.45
C TYR A 71 16.45 -33.96 -9.04
N PRO A 72 15.75 -35.05 -8.65
CA PRO A 72 15.88 -35.67 -7.32
C PRO A 72 17.32 -36.02 -6.90
N ASN A 73 18.17 -36.43 -7.84
CA ASN A 73 19.56 -36.80 -7.52
C ASN A 73 20.41 -35.58 -7.10
N ALA A 74 20.27 -34.45 -7.79
CA ALA A 74 20.97 -33.23 -7.37
C ALA A 74 20.42 -32.73 -6.04
N LEU A 75 19.11 -32.84 -5.83
CA LEU A 75 18.48 -32.51 -4.57
C LEU A 75 19.01 -33.38 -3.41
N ALA A 76 19.23 -34.68 -3.63
CA ALA A 76 19.84 -35.59 -2.66
C ALA A 76 21.26 -35.15 -2.27
N GLY A 77 22.08 -34.77 -3.26
CA GLY A 77 23.40 -34.20 -3.04
C GLY A 77 23.38 -32.92 -2.19
N ARG A 78 22.51 -31.96 -2.55
CA ARG A 78 22.35 -30.69 -1.80
C ARG A 78 21.87 -30.91 -0.36
N LEU A 79 20.90 -31.80 -0.17
CA LEU A 79 20.33 -32.09 1.15
C LEU A 79 21.21 -33.01 2.00
N LYS A 80 22.27 -33.62 1.44
CA LYS A 80 23.09 -34.67 2.07
C LYS A 80 22.25 -35.83 2.59
N VAL A 81 21.26 -36.26 1.80
CA VAL A 81 20.33 -37.35 2.12
C VAL A 81 20.45 -38.44 1.07
N HIS A 82 20.29 -39.70 1.48
CA HIS A 82 20.31 -40.84 0.56
C HIS A 82 19.24 -40.72 -0.54
N GLU A 83 19.62 -40.97 -1.79
CA GLU A 83 18.77 -40.74 -2.98
C GLU A 83 17.40 -41.42 -2.88
N GLN A 84 17.36 -42.68 -2.42
CA GLN A 84 16.09 -43.41 -2.28
C GLN A 84 15.08 -42.71 -1.36
N LYS A 85 15.55 -42.05 -0.29
CA LYS A 85 14.65 -41.30 0.61
C LYS A 85 14.10 -40.06 -0.10
N VAL A 86 14.91 -39.39 -0.90
CA VAL A 86 14.47 -38.25 -1.71
C VAL A 86 13.43 -38.69 -2.74
N TYR A 87 13.69 -39.76 -3.50
CA TYR A 87 12.73 -40.31 -4.46
C TYR A 87 11.41 -40.73 -3.81
N TYR A 88 11.46 -41.33 -2.61
CA TYR A 88 10.26 -41.68 -1.86
C TYR A 88 9.38 -40.45 -1.57
N HIS A 89 9.98 -39.37 -1.07
CA HIS A 89 9.23 -38.15 -0.77
C HIS A 89 8.77 -37.41 -2.02
N VAL A 90 9.60 -37.33 -3.06
CA VAL A 90 9.24 -36.73 -4.36
C VAL A 90 8.01 -37.40 -4.94
N ARG A 91 7.97 -38.75 -4.99
CA ARG A 91 6.78 -39.48 -5.49
C ARG A 91 5.52 -39.16 -4.69
N ARG A 92 5.63 -39.03 -3.36
CA ARG A 92 4.50 -38.68 -2.49
C ARG A 92 4.01 -37.24 -2.70
N LEU A 93 4.94 -36.30 -2.92
CA LEU A 93 4.62 -34.90 -3.21
C LEU A 93 3.99 -34.74 -4.60
N GLU A 94 4.52 -35.43 -5.62
CA GLU A 94 3.92 -35.48 -6.96
C GLU A 94 2.51 -36.08 -6.91
N ALA A 95 2.32 -37.20 -6.21
CA ALA A 95 1.00 -37.84 -6.07
C ALA A 95 -0.03 -36.97 -5.34
N ALA A 96 0.42 -36.11 -4.43
CA ALA A 96 -0.42 -35.11 -3.76
C ALA A 96 -0.68 -33.84 -4.60
N GLY A 97 -0.12 -33.78 -5.82
CA GLY A 97 -0.22 -32.62 -6.70
C GLY A 97 0.49 -31.40 -6.15
N LEU A 98 1.61 -31.57 -5.46
CA LEU A 98 2.43 -30.47 -4.91
C LEU A 98 3.69 -30.22 -5.76
N LEU A 99 4.06 -31.17 -6.61
CA LEU A 99 5.16 -31.06 -7.56
C LEU A 99 4.66 -31.39 -8.97
N HIS A 100 5.26 -30.75 -9.96
CA HIS A 100 5.07 -31.07 -11.38
C HIS A 100 6.44 -31.17 -12.08
N VAL A 101 6.45 -31.82 -13.24
CA VAL A 101 7.60 -31.80 -14.14
C VAL A 101 7.60 -30.47 -14.87
N LEU A 102 8.59 -29.64 -14.56
CA LEU A 102 8.80 -28.37 -15.25
C LEU A 102 9.29 -28.62 -16.68
N ARG A 103 10.25 -29.55 -16.83
CA ARG A 103 10.83 -29.97 -18.11
C ARG A 103 11.61 -31.27 -17.99
N GLU A 104 11.90 -31.87 -19.14
CA GLU A 104 12.79 -33.02 -19.25
C GLU A 104 14.09 -32.62 -19.95
N GLU A 105 15.23 -33.07 -19.42
CA GLU A 105 16.56 -32.79 -19.98
C GLU A 105 17.35 -34.08 -20.25
N PRO A 106 18.08 -34.18 -21.37
CA PRO A 106 18.97 -35.30 -21.61
C PRO A 106 20.20 -35.21 -20.68
N LYS A 107 20.44 -36.25 -19.88
CA LYS A 107 21.59 -36.34 -18.98
C LYS A 107 22.20 -37.74 -19.01
N ARG A 108 23.45 -37.84 -19.45
CA ARG A 108 24.24 -39.10 -19.51
C ARG A 108 23.48 -40.28 -20.14
N GLY A 109 22.78 -40.02 -21.25
CA GLY A 109 22.04 -41.06 -21.98
C GLY A 109 20.65 -41.41 -21.43
N ALA A 110 20.17 -40.72 -20.39
CA ALA A 110 18.81 -40.85 -19.86
C ALA A 110 18.07 -39.49 -19.85
N SER A 111 16.73 -39.53 -19.79
CA SER A 111 15.91 -38.32 -19.55
C SER A 111 15.84 -38.02 -18.05
N ALA A 112 16.22 -36.82 -17.64
CA ALA A 112 16.11 -36.32 -16.28
C ALA A 112 14.93 -35.37 -16.16
N ARG A 113 14.03 -35.64 -15.21
CA ARG A 113 12.85 -34.81 -14.92
C ARG A 113 13.24 -33.70 -13.94
N VAL A 114 13.20 -32.45 -14.41
CA VAL A 114 13.36 -31.25 -13.56
C VAL A 114 12.02 -30.96 -12.92
N LEU A 115 11.98 -30.93 -11.59
CA LEU A 115 10.75 -30.79 -10.81
C LEU A 115 10.65 -29.39 -10.19
N ALA A 116 9.42 -28.89 -10.05
CA ALA A 116 9.11 -27.65 -9.37
C ALA A 116 7.79 -27.78 -8.58
N PRO A 117 7.58 -26.96 -7.53
CA PRO A 117 6.27 -26.82 -6.88
C PRO A 117 5.18 -26.43 -7.87
N THR A 118 3.94 -26.85 -7.63
CA THR A 118 2.79 -26.46 -8.47
C THR A 118 2.30 -25.03 -8.22
N ALA A 119 2.68 -24.44 -7.09
CA ALA A 119 2.32 -23.09 -6.69
C ALA A 119 3.45 -22.41 -5.91
N GLU A 120 3.45 -21.08 -5.87
CA GLU A 120 4.40 -20.27 -5.10
C GLU A 120 4.18 -20.39 -3.59
N ALA A 121 2.93 -20.63 -3.19
CA ALA A 121 2.53 -20.87 -1.81
C ALA A 121 1.37 -21.87 -1.73
N PHE A 122 1.28 -22.57 -0.59
CA PHE A 122 0.20 -23.49 -0.27
C PHE A 122 -0.44 -23.08 1.07
N ALA A 123 -1.77 -23.09 1.17
CA ALA A 123 -2.47 -22.74 2.40
C ALA A 123 -3.61 -23.72 2.75
N ILE A 124 -3.88 -23.83 4.05
CA ILE A 124 -5.07 -24.51 4.58
C ILE A 124 -6.01 -23.43 5.10
N VAL A 125 -7.24 -23.41 4.61
CA VAL A 125 -8.28 -22.46 5.05
C VAL A 125 -9.30 -23.21 5.90
N LEU A 126 -9.50 -22.73 7.13
CA LEU A 126 -10.55 -23.25 8.00
C LEU A 126 -11.93 -22.77 7.53
N LYS A 127 -12.94 -23.63 7.65
CA LYS A 127 -14.32 -23.27 7.28
C LYS A 127 -14.86 -22.26 8.31
N GLY A 128 -15.18 -21.05 7.86
CA GLY A 128 -15.73 -19.97 8.66
C GLY A 128 -16.07 -18.76 7.80
N ARG A 129 -16.81 -17.79 8.36
CA ARG A 129 -16.99 -16.49 7.70
C ARG A 129 -15.70 -15.69 7.84
N GLY A 130 -15.15 -15.24 6.71
CA GLY A 130 -14.12 -14.20 6.71
C GLY A 130 -14.74 -12.84 7.00
N ASN A 131 -13.95 -11.91 7.53
CA ASN A 131 -14.36 -10.51 7.59
C ASN A 131 -14.19 -9.90 6.20
N PRO A 132 -15.16 -9.11 5.71
CA PRO A 132 -14.96 -8.32 4.50
C PRO A 132 -13.72 -7.45 4.70
N VAL A 133 -12.78 -7.48 3.76
CA VAL A 133 -11.67 -6.54 3.74
C VAL A 133 -11.88 -5.60 2.57
N ALA A 134 -11.79 -4.31 2.86
CA ALA A 134 -11.80 -3.27 1.84
C ALA A 134 -10.60 -3.51 0.90
N SER A 135 -10.88 -3.70 -0.39
CA SER A 135 -9.84 -3.66 -1.40
C SER A 135 -9.60 -2.18 -1.77
N PRO A 136 -8.34 -1.76 -1.91
CA PRO A 136 -7.12 -2.59 -1.89
C PRO A 136 -6.60 -2.94 -0.47
N LEU A 137 -6.18 -4.19 -0.31
CA LEU A 137 -5.39 -4.67 0.83
C LEU A 137 -3.96 -4.15 0.68
N LEU A 138 -3.46 -3.40 1.67
CA LEU A 138 -2.05 -2.96 1.69
C LEU A 138 -1.36 -3.00 3.05
N PRO A 139 -0.25 -3.74 3.14
CA PRO A 139 1.10 -3.14 3.22
C PRO A 139 1.54 -2.40 4.47
N HIS A 140 1.03 -1.18 4.52
CA HIS A 140 1.49 -0.04 5.31
C HIS A 140 0.29 0.70 5.90
N ALA A 141 -0.91 0.11 5.78
CA ALA A 141 -2.14 0.70 6.24
C ALA A 141 -2.27 0.59 7.76
N GLY A 142 -1.38 -0.10 8.49
CA GLY A 142 -1.54 -0.27 9.94
C GLY A 142 -1.71 1.06 10.68
N ILE A 143 -0.72 1.95 10.61
CA ILE A 143 -0.81 3.25 11.28
C ILE A 143 -1.68 4.25 10.50
N VAL A 144 -1.64 4.24 9.16
CA VAL A 144 -2.42 5.17 8.34
C VAL A 144 -3.91 4.88 8.38
N ALA A 145 -4.33 3.62 8.31
CA ALA A 145 -5.75 3.25 8.44
C ALA A 145 -6.27 3.55 9.84
N ARG A 146 -5.45 3.39 10.89
CA ARG A 146 -5.79 3.90 12.23
C ARG A 146 -5.89 5.42 12.28
N PHE A 147 -5.02 6.12 11.56
CA PHE A 147 -5.02 7.58 11.47
C PHE A 147 -6.24 8.11 10.71
N LEU A 148 -6.71 7.36 9.71
CA LEU A 148 -7.84 7.68 8.85
C LEU A 148 -9.07 6.80 9.10
N GLU A 149 -9.21 6.22 10.30
CA GLU A 149 -10.25 5.22 10.59
C GLU A 149 -11.68 5.78 10.49
N GLU A 150 -11.86 7.08 10.75
CA GLU A 150 -13.13 7.79 10.61
C GLU A 150 -13.50 8.03 9.14
N PHE A 151 -12.53 7.90 8.23
CA PHE A 151 -12.73 8.15 6.80
C PHE A 151 -13.22 6.91 6.04
N THR A 152 -13.71 5.89 6.73
CA THR A 152 -14.24 4.69 6.10
C THR A 152 -15.54 4.18 6.72
N ARG A 153 -16.43 3.71 5.85
CA ARG A 153 -17.62 2.96 6.20
C ARG A 153 -17.68 1.71 5.33
N ASP A 154 -17.57 0.54 5.95
CA ASP A 154 -17.55 -0.76 5.28
C ASP A 154 -16.49 -0.85 4.16
N GLY A 155 -15.35 -0.16 4.33
CA GLY A 155 -14.27 -0.13 3.35
C GLY A 155 -14.43 0.89 2.22
N VAL A 156 -15.54 1.62 2.18
CA VAL A 156 -15.76 2.74 1.25
C VAL A 156 -15.32 4.04 1.92
N PHE A 157 -14.70 4.95 1.16
CA PHE A 157 -14.31 6.27 1.68
C PHE A 157 -15.54 7.06 2.15
N ASP A 158 -15.54 7.58 3.39
CA ASP A 158 -16.60 8.39 4.03
C ASP A 158 -15.98 9.72 4.53
N GLY A 159 -16.41 10.89 4.04
CA GLY A 159 -15.71 12.19 4.23
C GLY A 159 -15.28 12.89 2.92
N SER A 160 -14.60 14.03 2.98
CA SER A 160 -14.26 14.82 1.78
C SER A 160 -12.80 15.25 1.75
N ILE A 161 -12.21 15.30 0.54
CA ILE A 161 -10.93 15.97 0.30
C ILE A 161 -11.24 17.41 -0.10
N VAL A 162 -10.88 18.35 0.76
CA VAL A 162 -11.21 19.77 0.58
C VAL A 162 -10.00 20.50 0.06
N VAL A 163 -10.11 20.99 -1.18
CA VAL A 163 -9.06 21.77 -1.85
C VAL A 163 -9.48 23.22 -1.96
N GLY A 164 -8.50 24.12 -2.03
CA GLY A 164 -8.77 25.54 -2.27
C GLY A 164 -9.40 25.78 -3.64
N SER A 165 -10.33 26.73 -3.73
CA SER A 165 -10.94 27.09 -5.01
C SER A 165 -9.91 27.69 -6.00
N PRO A 166 -9.96 27.29 -7.29
CA PRO A 166 -9.11 27.86 -8.33
C PRO A 166 -9.53 29.29 -8.72
N TYR A 167 -10.75 29.69 -8.34
CA TYR A 167 -11.25 31.04 -8.54
C TYR A 167 -10.85 31.92 -7.37
N THR A 168 -10.54 33.19 -7.66
CA THR A 168 -10.23 34.21 -6.67
C THR A 168 -11.37 34.38 -5.66
N HIS A 169 -11.06 34.23 -4.37
CA HIS A 169 -12.03 34.34 -3.29
C HIS A 169 -11.33 34.58 -1.95
N GLY A 170 -12.12 34.77 -0.89
CA GLY A 170 -11.61 34.99 0.45
C GLY A 170 -10.95 36.37 0.63
N PRO A 171 -10.44 36.65 1.83
CA PRO A 171 -9.91 37.98 2.17
C PRO A 171 -8.60 38.33 1.44
N PHE A 172 -7.92 37.35 0.83
CA PHE A 172 -6.62 37.55 0.18
C PHE A 172 -6.70 37.65 -1.34
N ASN A 173 -7.87 37.44 -1.94
CA ASN A 173 -8.03 37.40 -3.40
C ASN A 173 -6.95 36.54 -4.08
N THR A 174 -6.68 35.37 -3.51
CA THR A 174 -5.69 34.42 -4.06
C THR A 174 -6.38 33.26 -4.76
N THR A 175 -5.59 32.53 -5.54
CA THR A 175 -5.99 31.30 -6.22
C THR A 175 -5.19 30.15 -5.65
N ALA A 176 -5.83 29.01 -5.41
CA ALA A 176 -5.14 27.83 -4.91
C ALA A 176 -4.22 27.23 -5.98
N ARG A 177 -2.96 26.97 -5.62
CA ARG A 177 -1.99 26.27 -6.46
C ARG A 177 -1.71 24.84 -6.02
N ASP A 178 -2.28 24.44 -4.88
CA ASP A 178 -1.95 23.19 -4.19
C ASP A 178 -2.85 22.03 -4.64
N SER A 179 -3.93 22.33 -5.38
CA SER A 179 -4.94 21.37 -5.82
C SER A 179 -4.38 20.19 -6.64
N PRO A 180 -3.32 20.32 -7.47
CA PRO A 180 -2.70 19.17 -8.12
C PRO A 180 -2.16 18.12 -7.13
N TYR A 181 -1.69 18.52 -5.93
CA TYR A 181 -1.18 17.56 -4.94
C TYR A 181 -2.28 16.73 -4.29
N ALA A 182 -3.53 17.19 -4.33
CA ALA A 182 -4.67 16.37 -3.94
C ALA A 182 -4.84 15.13 -4.85
N VAL A 183 -4.30 15.16 -6.08
CA VAL A 183 -4.29 13.99 -6.96
C VAL A 183 -3.35 12.90 -6.43
N GLU A 184 -2.16 13.27 -5.98
CA GLU A 184 -1.21 12.34 -5.34
C GLU A 184 -1.83 11.70 -4.09
N LEU A 185 -2.44 12.54 -3.24
CA LEU A 185 -3.20 12.05 -2.10
C LEU A 185 -4.34 11.11 -2.52
N GLY A 186 -5.13 11.49 -3.52
CA GLY A 186 -6.24 10.68 -4.03
C GLY A 186 -5.80 9.33 -4.57
N PHE A 187 -4.67 9.29 -5.29
CA PHE A 187 -4.07 8.05 -5.77
C PHE A 187 -3.65 7.15 -4.60
N PHE A 188 -3.05 7.72 -3.56
CA PHE A 188 -2.71 6.98 -2.34
C PHE A 188 -3.95 6.47 -1.59
N LEU A 189 -4.97 7.33 -1.38
CA LEU A 189 -6.20 6.96 -0.66
C LEU A 189 -7.03 5.92 -1.41
N GLY A 190 -7.00 5.93 -2.75
CA GLY A 190 -7.59 4.87 -3.58
C GLY A 190 -6.96 3.49 -3.34
N ARG A 191 -5.81 3.45 -2.66
CA ARG A 191 -5.19 2.21 -2.18
C ARG A 191 -5.72 1.73 -0.81
N LEU A 192 -6.41 2.58 -0.07
CA LEU A 192 -6.94 2.28 1.28
C LEU A 192 -8.46 2.07 1.27
N PHE A 193 -9.16 2.75 0.37
CA PHE A 193 -10.61 2.82 0.37
C PHE A 193 -11.18 2.55 -1.01
N ALA A 194 -12.30 1.85 -1.06
CA ALA A 194 -13.10 1.80 -2.27
C ALA A 194 -13.68 3.20 -2.57
N PRO A 195 -13.75 3.60 -3.85
CA PRO A 195 -14.34 4.88 -4.23
C PRO A 195 -15.86 4.86 -3.95
N ARG A 196 -16.39 5.99 -3.50
CA ARG A 196 -17.85 6.19 -3.44
C ARG A 196 -18.40 6.58 -4.82
N LYS A 197 -19.73 6.55 -4.97
CA LYS A 197 -20.41 6.95 -6.22
C LYS A 197 -20.34 8.46 -6.49
N ASP A 198 -20.41 9.28 -5.44
CA ASP A 198 -20.36 10.73 -5.53
C ASP A 198 -18.92 11.27 -5.58
N LEU A 199 -18.75 12.54 -5.98
CA LEU A 199 -17.44 13.18 -5.93
C LEU A 199 -16.94 13.29 -4.47
N ILE A 200 -15.71 12.83 -4.24
CA ILE A 200 -15.03 12.92 -2.93
C ILE A 200 -14.31 14.25 -2.73
N VAL A 201 -13.99 14.95 -3.81
CA VAL A 201 -13.31 16.26 -3.77
C VAL A 201 -14.36 17.35 -3.67
N ARG A 202 -14.14 18.31 -2.78
CA ARG A 202 -14.95 19.53 -2.65
C ARG A 202 -14.05 20.76 -2.69
N LEU A 203 -14.60 21.86 -3.19
CA LEU A 203 -13.96 23.16 -3.00
C LEU A 203 -14.23 23.67 -1.58
N ASP A 204 -13.27 24.34 -0.99
CA ASP A 204 -13.40 25.03 0.29
C ASP A 204 -14.60 25.99 0.35
N THR A 205 -14.88 26.71 -0.75
CA THR A 205 -16.07 27.57 -0.89
C THR A 205 -17.38 26.79 -0.84
N GLU A 206 -17.43 25.60 -1.43
CA GLU A 206 -18.60 24.72 -1.37
C GLU A 206 -18.83 24.20 0.05
N VAL A 207 -17.74 23.82 0.74
CA VAL A 207 -17.80 23.39 2.14
C VAL A 207 -18.28 24.54 3.02
N LYS A 208 -17.77 25.76 2.80
CA LYS A 208 -18.20 26.95 3.55
C LYS A 208 -19.68 27.24 3.35
N ALA A 209 -20.18 27.14 2.12
CA ALA A 209 -21.60 27.34 1.80
C ALA A 209 -22.49 26.23 2.38
N ARG A 210 -22.03 24.97 2.37
CA ARG A 210 -22.81 23.83 2.86
C ARG A 210 -22.75 23.67 4.38
N GLY A 211 -21.71 24.20 5.03
CA GLY A 211 -21.41 24.02 6.45
C GLY A 211 -20.33 22.95 6.68
N ALA A 212 -19.25 23.35 7.33
CA ALA A 212 -18.04 22.55 7.53
C ALA A 212 -18.13 21.43 8.59
N GLY A 213 -19.26 21.31 9.31
CA GLY A 213 -19.50 20.28 10.33
C GLY A 213 -20.23 19.03 9.84
N LYS A 214 -20.47 18.89 8.52
CA LYS A 214 -21.33 17.84 7.97
C LYS A 214 -20.66 16.48 7.83
N GLU A 215 -19.36 16.44 7.57
CA GLU A 215 -18.60 15.22 7.31
C GLU A 215 -17.16 15.36 7.78
N ASP A 216 -16.45 14.24 7.83
CA ASP A 216 -15.02 14.20 8.10
C ASP A 216 -14.27 14.79 6.89
N MET A 217 -13.20 15.54 7.13
CA MET A 217 -12.52 16.28 6.05
C MET A 217 -11.01 16.10 6.08
N ILE A 218 -10.41 15.90 4.92
CA ILE A 218 -8.97 16.04 4.70
C ILE A 218 -8.76 17.36 3.97
N LEU A 219 -8.19 18.36 4.64
CA LEU A 219 -7.87 19.64 4.04
C LEU A 219 -6.52 19.53 3.33
N VAL A 220 -6.48 19.99 2.08
CA VAL A 220 -5.24 20.14 1.31
C VAL A 220 -5.00 21.62 1.07
N GLY A 221 -3.82 22.09 1.48
CA GLY A 221 -3.39 23.47 1.34
C GLY A 221 -3.51 24.27 2.64
N GLY A 222 -2.76 25.37 2.70
CA GLY A 222 -2.71 26.25 3.86
C GLY A 222 -3.85 27.30 3.92
N PRO A 223 -3.97 28.04 5.04
CA PRO A 223 -4.98 29.08 5.27
C PRO A 223 -5.12 30.15 4.20
N VAL A 224 -4.05 30.45 3.47
CA VAL A 224 -4.10 31.46 2.42
C VAL A 224 -4.88 30.94 1.22
N ALA A 225 -4.68 29.67 0.84
CA ALA A 225 -5.27 29.06 -0.34
C ALA A 225 -6.61 28.35 -0.06
N ASN A 226 -6.89 28.00 1.20
CA ASN A 226 -8.07 27.23 1.60
C ASN A 226 -8.77 27.91 2.79
N ILE A 227 -9.97 28.44 2.56
CA ILE A 227 -10.74 29.18 3.58
C ILE A 227 -11.14 28.28 4.75
N ILE A 228 -11.39 26.99 4.53
CA ILE A 228 -11.70 26.07 5.63
C ILE A 228 -10.45 25.85 6.50
N ALA A 229 -9.26 25.77 5.89
CA ALA A 229 -7.99 25.73 6.63
C ALA A 229 -7.75 27.05 7.41
N MET A 230 -8.15 28.19 6.84
CA MET A 230 -8.09 29.49 7.52
C MET A 230 -8.97 29.54 8.75
N ASP A 231 -10.20 29.07 8.63
CA ASP A 231 -11.16 29.04 9.74
C ASP A 231 -10.78 27.96 10.78
N LEU A 232 -10.09 26.88 10.36
CA LEU A 232 -9.55 25.84 11.25
C LEU A 232 -8.33 26.32 12.06
N ASN A 233 -7.50 27.22 11.50
CA ASN A 233 -6.21 27.60 12.04
C ASN A 233 -6.18 27.90 13.56
N PRO A 234 -7.15 28.63 14.15
CA PRO A 234 -7.14 28.91 15.60
C PRO A 234 -7.27 27.66 16.49
N HIS A 235 -7.64 26.53 15.91
CA HIS A 235 -7.85 25.25 16.60
C HIS A 235 -6.67 24.27 16.43
N LEU A 236 -5.62 24.67 15.69
CA LEU A 236 -4.43 23.86 15.51
C LEU A 236 -3.40 24.14 16.61
N ALA A 237 -2.68 23.11 17.05
CA ALA A 237 -1.55 23.26 17.97
C ALA A 237 -0.33 23.93 17.30
N VAL A 238 -0.23 23.84 15.98
CA VAL A 238 0.72 24.58 15.15
C VAL A 238 -0.08 25.58 14.33
N ASN A 239 0.01 26.86 14.70
CA ASN A 239 -0.76 27.91 14.05
C ASN A 239 0.05 28.53 12.92
N PHE A 240 -0.62 28.85 11.83
CA PHE A 240 -0.09 29.66 10.75
C PHE A 240 -0.37 31.12 11.09
N ASP A 241 0.67 31.94 11.08
CA ASP A 241 0.58 33.39 11.06
C ASP A 241 0.97 33.88 9.66
N TRP A 242 -0.03 34.14 8.85
CA TRP A 242 0.11 34.75 7.52
C TRP A 242 -0.11 36.27 7.53
N LYS A 243 -0.52 36.85 8.67
CA LYS A 243 -0.89 38.26 8.76
C LYS A 243 0.27 39.14 9.18
N GLN A 244 1.10 38.65 10.10
CA GLN A 244 2.17 39.44 10.70
C GLN A 244 3.55 38.93 10.30
N VAL A 245 3.80 37.61 10.36
CA VAL A 245 5.18 37.08 10.26
C VAL A 245 5.38 35.97 9.19
N TRP A 246 4.37 35.61 8.40
CA TRP A 246 4.41 34.55 7.36
C TRP A 246 5.17 33.28 7.83
N ARG A 247 4.72 32.72 8.95
CA ARG A 247 5.36 31.57 9.61
C ARG A 247 4.32 30.64 10.22
N MET A 248 4.72 29.41 10.53
CA MET A 248 4.05 28.54 11.47
C MET A 248 4.73 28.64 12.83
N GLU A 249 3.99 28.40 13.90
CA GLU A 249 4.53 28.39 15.26
C GLU A 249 3.86 27.28 16.07
N SER A 250 4.67 26.42 16.69
CA SER A 250 4.17 25.37 17.58
C SER A 250 3.86 25.93 18.95
N SER A 251 2.63 25.76 19.42
CA SER A 251 2.22 26.11 20.79
C SER A 251 2.89 25.22 21.85
N ARG A 252 3.39 24.03 21.47
CA ARG A 252 4.07 23.12 22.42
C ARG A 252 5.54 23.47 22.62
N THR A 253 6.26 23.82 21.55
CA THR A 253 7.72 24.08 21.61
C THR A 253 8.08 25.55 21.52
N GLY A 254 7.16 26.41 21.07
CA GLY A 254 7.42 27.82 20.74
C GLY A 254 8.29 28.00 19.50
N ARG A 255 8.57 26.92 18.74
CA ARG A 255 9.47 26.97 17.60
C ARG A 255 8.78 27.61 16.38
N PRO A 256 9.38 28.63 15.75
CA PRO A 256 8.89 29.19 14.51
C PRO A 256 9.41 28.40 13.30
N TYR A 257 8.58 28.28 12.26
CA TYR A 257 8.91 27.67 10.98
C TYR A 257 8.46 28.58 9.84
N ALA A 258 9.40 29.12 9.07
CA ALA A 258 9.11 30.03 7.95
C ALA A 258 9.61 29.52 6.59
N ASP A 259 10.32 28.39 6.57
CA ASP A 259 10.84 27.80 5.34
C ASP A 259 9.69 27.24 4.49
N GLU A 260 9.74 27.51 3.17
CA GLU A 260 8.69 27.16 2.22
C GLU A 260 8.43 25.65 2.16
N GLN A 261 9.45 24.83 2.42
CA GLN A 261 9.37 23.37 2.35
C GLN A 261 8.74 22.75 3.61
N VAL A 262 8.39 23.56 4.62
CA VAL A 262 7.83 23.05 5.87
C VAL A 262 6.32 22.84 5.73
N GLY A 263 5.90 21.62 6.04
CA GLY A 263 4.52 21.17 6.08
C GLY A 263 4.08 20.78 7.48
N LEU A 264 2.77 20.78 7.66
CA LEU A 264 2.06 20.33 8.84
C LEU A 264 1.12 19.19 8.44
N ILE A 265 1.22 18.10 9.20
CA ILE A 265 0.25 17.02 9.21
C ILE A 265 -0.44 17.11 10.55
N ALA A 266 -1.75 17.37 10.58
CA ALA A 266 -2.50 17.46 11.83
C ALA A 266 -3.81 16.68 11.74
N LYS A 267 -4.26 16.13 12.86
CA LYS A 267 -5.60 15.56 13.04
C LYS A 267 -6.22 16.14 14.30
N VAL A 268 -7.39 16.75 14.15
CA VAL A 268 -8.12 17.39 15.25
C VAL A 268 -9.61 17.09 15.17
N PRO A 269 -10.36 17.15 16.30
CA PRO A 269 -11.80 17.21 16.26
C PRO A 269 -12.26 18.38 15.38
N ASN A 270 -13.32 18.16 14.61
CA ASN A 270 -13.90 19.19 13.77
C ASN A 270 -14.52 20.29 14.68
N PRO A 271 -14.04 21.55 14.63
CA PRO A 271 -14.52 22.62 15.51
C PRO A 271 -16.01 22.94 15.34
N TRP A 272 -16.57 22.63 14.17
CA TRP A 272 -17.98 22.85 13.85
C TRP A 272 -18.87 21.66 14.22
N ASN A 273 -18.27 20.48 14.47
CA ASN A 273 -18.96 19.28 14.94
C ASN A 273 -17.97 18.30 15.60
N PRO A 274 -17.85 18.26 16.95
CA PRO A 274 -16.87 17.42 17.65
C PRO A 274 -17.00 15.90 17.44
N LYS A 275 -18.10 15.42 16.81
CA LYS A 275 -18.26 14.01 16.42
C LYS A 275 -17.58 13.66 15.10
N LYS A 276 -16.99 14.65 14.43
CA LYS A 276 -16.29 14.55 13.15
C LYS A 276 -14.83 14.95 13.34
N VAL A 277 -13.98 14.54 12.43
CA VAL A 277 -12.54 14.86 12.46
C VAL A 277 -12.12 15.67 11.24
N VAL A 278 -11.07 16.47 11.42
CA VAL A 278 -10.39 17.16 10.34
C VAL A 278 -8.92 16.75 10.34
N VAL A 279 -8.46 16.25 9.21
CA VAL A 279 -7.03 16.04 8.93
C VAL A 279 -6.56 17.21 8.08
N SER A 280 -5.52 17.92 8.51
CA SER A 280 -4.92 19.04 7.76
C SER A 280 -3.58 18.59 7.19
N LEU A 281 -3.44 18.64 5.87
CA LEU A 281 -2.18 18.47 5.14
C LEU A 281 -1.86 19.81 4.48
N SER A 282 -1.05 20.61 5.15
CA SER A 282 -0.97 22.04 4.88
C SER A 282 0.45 22.56 5.04
N GLY A 283 0.87 23.47 4.19
CA GLY A 283 2.07 24.29 4.37
C GLY A 283 1.76 25.76 4.21
N LEU A 284 2.72 26.62 4.56
CA LEU A 284 2.66 28.05 4.20
C LEU A 284 2.71 28.23 2.67
N HIS A 285 3.40 27.32 1.99
CA HIS A 285 3.57 27.27 0.55
C HIS A 285 3.12 25.91 0.00
N ALA A 286 2.97 25.87 -1.32
CA ALA A 286 2.65 24.69 -2.10
C ALA A 286 3.63 23.52 -1.83
N THR A 287 4.92 23.82 -1.74
CA THR A 287 6.00 22.87 -1.44
C THR A 287 5.87 22.26 -0.05
N GLY A 288 5.56 23.05 0.98
CA GLY A 288 5.25 22.55 2.32
C GLY A 288 3.99 21.67 2.38
N THR A 289 2.94 22.04 1.64
CA THR A 289 1.74 21.17 1.51
C THR A 289 2.10 19.84 0.86
N MET A 290 2.94 19.86 -0.19
CA MET A 290 3.45 18.65 -0.84
C MET A 290 4.29 17.81 0.15
N ALA A 291 5.15 18.43 0.97
CA ALA A 291 5.90 17.72 2.01
C ALA A 291 4.96 17.02 3.01
N ALA A 292 3.90 17.68 3.49
CA ALA A 292 2.93 17.05 4.38
C ALA A 292 2.25 15.82 3.73
N ILE A 293 1.87 15.91 2.45
CA ILE A 293 1.28 14.79 1.71
C ILE A 293 2.30 13.66 1.55
N LEU A 294 3.54 13.95 1.18
CA LEU A 294 4.59 12.94 1.01
C LEU A 294 4.93 12.25 2.33
N GLY A 295 4.99 12.99 3.43
CA GLY A 295 5.18 12.43 4.76
C GLY A 295 4.11 11.40 5.10
N LEU A 296 2.83 11.73 4.90
CA LEU A 296 1.73 10.81 5.15
C LEU A 296 1.70 9.62 4.16
N THR A 297 2.05 9.83 2.89
CA THR A 297 1.86 8.82 1.84
C THR A 297 3.06 7.90 1.61
N ARG A 298 4.27 8.31 2.02
CA ARG A 298 5.53 7.57 1.76
C ARG A 298 6.33 7.24 3.02
N GLN A 299 6.16 7.99 4.10
CA GLN A 299 6.95 7.86 5.35
C GLN A 299 6.02 7.87 6.58
N ALA A 300 4.88 7.20 6.45
CA ALA A 300 3.81 7.26 7.44
C ALA A 300 4.22 6.69 8.80
N ASP A 301 5.01 5.61 8.82
CA ASP A 301 5.42 4.95 10.06
C ASP A 301 6.28 5.89 10.92
N GLU A 302 7.19 6.65 10.31
CA GLU A 302 8.00 7.63 11.03
C GLU A 302 7.20 8.89 11.38
N VAL A 303 6.44 9.41 10.43
CA VAL A 303 5.74 10.70 10.56
C VAL A 303 4.57 10.60 11.54
N LEU A 304 3.86 9.46 11.56
CA LEU A 304 2.76 9.19 12.49
C LEU A 304 3.22 8.44 13.74
N ASP A 305 4.53 8.33 13.99
CA ASP A 305 5.03 7.74 15.22
C ASP A 305 4.40 8.43 16.44
N GLY A 306 4.07 7.66 17.47
CA GLY A 306 3.38 8.16 18.66
C GLY A 306 1.88 8.46 18.49
N TYR A 307 1.28 8.37 17.30
CA TYR A 307 -0.16 8.54 17.13
C TYR A 307 -0.98 7.43 17.81
N ARG A 308 -2.04 7.85 18.51
CA ARG A 308 -3.02 6.98 19.18
C ARG A 308 -4.42 7.26 18.65
N SER A 309 -5.19 6.20 18.41
CA SER A 309 -6.56 6.30 17.89
C SER A 309 -7.43 7.16 18.82
N GLY A 310 -8.21 8.06 18.23
CA GLY A 310 -9.07 9.02 18.94
C GLY A 310 -8.36 10.24 19.56
N GLU A 311 -7.04 10.37 19.46
CA GLU A 311 -6.30 11.52 19.99
C GLU A 311 -6.02 12.58 18.92
N GLU A 312 -5.90 13.84 19.37
CA GLU A 312 -5.34 14.91 18.55
C GLU A 312 -3.87 14.63 18.23
N PHE A 313 -3.47 14.99 17.03
CA PHE A 313 -2.11 14.73 16.56
C PHE A 313 -1.62 15.87 15.69
N TYR A 314 -0.32 16.15 15.76
CA TYR A 314 0.35 16.87 14.69
C TYR A 314 1.79 16.43 14.53
N ARG A 315 2.32 16.68 13.35
CA ARG A 315 3.72 16.52 13.00
C ARG A 315 4.17 17.66 12.09
N VAL A 316 5.31 18.26 12.38
CA VAL A 316 5.94 19.26 11.51
C VAL A 316 7.04 18.57 10.72
N VAL A 317 6.97 18.67 9.39
CA VAL A 317 7.90 18.02 8.47
C VAL A 317 8.53 19.03 7.54
N ALA A 318 9.76 18.80 7.10
CA ALA A 318 10.39 19.56 6.03
C ALA A 318 10.63 18.65 4.82
N GLY A 319 10.20 19.13 3.64
CA GLY A 319 10.54 18.51 2.37
C GLY A 319 12.05 18.38 2.19
N GLN A 320 12.46 17.33 1.50
CA GLN A 320 13.83 17.07 1.09
C GLN A 320 13.78 16.71 -0.40
N ASP A 321 14.60 17.37 -1.19
CA ASP A 321 14.83 17.07 -2.60
C ASP A 321 16.17 16.34 -2.71
N ARG A 322 16.15 15.01 -2.61
CA ARG A 322 17.38 14.20 -2.57
C ARG A 322 17.95 13.94 -3.96
N ASP A 323 17.13 13.94 -5.00
CA ASP A 323 17.56 13.73 -6.38
C ASP A 323 17.86 15.04 -7.14
N GLY A 324 17.51 16.18 -6.56
CA GLY A 324 17.86 17.52 -7.04
C GLY A 324 16.98 18.02 -8.19
N ASP A 325 15.77 17.47 -8.35
CA ASP A 325 14.86 17.83 -9.44
C ASP A 325 14.00 19.08 -9.16
N GLY A 326 14.14 19.66 -7.97
CA GLY A 326 13.40 20.82 -7.48
C GLY A 326 12.07 20.46 -6.81
N ARG A 327 11.78 19.17 -6.57
CA ARG A 327 10.58 18.70 -5.88
C ARG A 327 10.96 17.85 -4.68
N PRO A 328 10.24 17.99 -3.55
CA PRO A 328 10.45 17.08 -2.44
C PRO A 328 10.16 15.63 -2.86
N ASP A 329 11.10 14.72 -2.59
CA ASP A 329 10.97 13.28 -2.81
C ASP A 329 10.95 12.47 -1.50
N ALA A 330 11.38 13.11 -0.40
CA ALA A 330 11.31 12.63 0.97
C ALA A 330 10.99 13.78 1.94
N VAL A 331 10.78 13.44 3.21
CA VAL A 331 10.64 14.39 4.32
C VAL A 331 11.56 14.07 5.49
N SER A 332 11.91 15.12 6.23
CA SER A 332 12.52 15.05 7.56
C SER A 332 11.53 15.53 8.61
N ILE A 333 11.58 14.95 9.81
CA ILE A 333 10.74 15.35 10.95
C ILE A 333 11.43 16.51 11.67
N LEU A 334 10.70 17.61 11.87
CA LEU A 334 11.19 18.78 12.60
C LEU A 334 10.66 18.85 14.03
N GLU A 335 9.46 18.30 14.24
CA GLU A 335 8.77 18.15 15.53
C GLU A 335 7.74 17.02 15.43
#